data_AF-A0A7C0XY43-F1
#
_entry.id   AF-A0A7C0XY43-F1
#
_cell.length_a   1.000
_cell.length_b   1.000
_cell.length_c   1.000
_cell.angle_alpha   90.00
_cell.angle_beta   90.00
_cell.angle_gamma   90.00
#
_symmetry.space_group_name_H-M   'P 1'
#
loop_
_entity.id
_entity.type
_entity.pdbx_description
1 polymer ?
#
loop_
_entity_poly.entity_id
_entity_poly.type
_entity_poly.pdbx_seq_one_letter_code
_entity_poly.pdbx_strand_id
1 'polypeptide(L)'
;IDWDHTIAWAWGGYYSRVFINLKGREKKGIVEPKYYEDVVNQLRRDISKIRGPHGEKWENKVFRPEELYPKVEGDAPDLMVYLDNLSWRPAGTIGWPTKYLPENDRGPDDAVHDWFGVFSIYDPEGTIGKGDAGVIDLVSVKDKLLEILLS
;
A
#
# COMPACT_ATOMS: atom_id res chain seq x y z
N ILE A 1 13.40 16.00 11.05
CA ILE A 1 13.33 15.98 9.57
C ILE A 1 13.66 17.39 9.10
N ASP A 2 14.62 17.53 8.19
CA ASP A 2 14.97 18.82 7.58
C ASP A 2 14.07 19.09 6.37
N TRP A 3 12.93 19.73 6.65
CA TRP A 3 11.89 19.96 5.66
C TRP A 3 12.32 20.88 4.51
N ASP A 4 13.27 21.79 4.75
CA ASP A 4 13.70 22.77 3.75
C ASP A 4 14.63 22.14 2.70
N HIS A 5 15.06 20.88 2.90
CA HIS A 5 15.84 20.09 1.95
C HIS A 5 15.21 18.73 1.62
N THR A 6 13.96 18.50 2.03
CA THR A 6 13.25 17.23 1.78
C THR A 6 12.44 17.33 0.49
N ILE A 7 12.73 16.49 -0.50
CA ILE A 7 12.01 16.45 -1.80
C ILE A 7 10.68 15.69 -1.70
N ALA A 8 10.67 14.60 -0.95
CA ALA A 8 9.50 13.78 -0.72
C ALA A 8 9.57 13.17 0.68
N TRP A 9 8.42 12.90 1.25
CA TRP A 9 8.27 12.21 2.52
C TRP A 9 7.29 11.06 2.33
N ALA A 10 7.37 10.07 3.20
CA ALA A 10 6.48 8.92 3.15
C ALA A 10 5.87 8.66 4.51
N TRP A 11 4.64 8.19 4.49
CA TRP A 11 3.98 7.67 5.67
C TRP A 11 3.82 6.16 5.53
N GLY A 12 4.46 5.45 6.46
CA GLY A 12 4.47 3.99 6.51
C GLY A 12 3.19 3.38 7.08
N GLY A 13 3.15 2.05 7.05
CA GLY A 13 2.00 1.19 7.32
C GLY A 13 2.19 -0.11 6.55
N TYR A 14 1.08 -0.78 6.21
CA TYR A 14 1.09 -2.00 5.39
C TYR A 14 1.56 -1.77 3.94
N TYR A 15 1.49 -0.53 3.48
CA TYR A 15 2.11 -0.04 2.26
C TYR A 15 2.62 1.38 2.51
N SER A 16 3.56 1.85 1.69
CA SER A 16 4.10 3.21 1.82
C SER A 16 3.29 4.17 0.96
N ARG A 17 2.82 5.26 1.58
CA ARG A 17 2.22 6.40 0.91
C ARG A 17 3.27 7.49 0.77
N VAL A 18 3.66 7.82 -0.44
CA VAL A 18 4.71 8.81 -0.72
C VAL A 18 4.07 10.12 -1.17
N PHE A 19 4.55 11.21 -0.61
CA PHE A 19 4.11 12.57 -0.87
C PHE A 19 5.32 13.42 -1.28
N ILE A 20 5.21 14.11 -2.41
CA ILE A 20 6.14 15.13 -2.86
C ILE A 20 5.99 16.34 -1.95
N ASN A 21 7.11 16.91 -1.51
CA ASN A 21 7.14 18.16 -0.76
C ASN A 21 6.89 19.34 -1.71
N LEU A 22 5.69 19.38 -2.28
CA LEU A 22 5.28 20.25 -3.37
C LEU A 22 4.97 21.66 -2.86
N LYS A 23 5.58 22.66 -3.50
CA LYS A 23 5.36 24.07 -3.17
C LYS A 23 3.91 24.46 -3.42
N GLY A 24 3.29 25.08 -2.42
CA GLY A 24 1.88 25.48 -2.44
C GLY A 24 0.90 24.39 -1.99
N ARG A 25 1.34 23.13 -1.86
CA ARG A 25 0.58 22.05 -1.21
C ARG A 25 1.08 21.82 0.22
N GLU A 26 2.39 21.65 0.38
CA GLU A 26 3.02 21.47 1.69
C GLU A 26 3.43 22.82 2.30
N LYS A 27 3.33 22.94 3.63
CA LYS A 27 3.69 24.17 4.37
C LYS A 27 5.14 24.64 4.11
N LYS A 28 6.04 23.69 3.89
CA LYS A 28 7.46 23.90 3.57
C LYS A 28 7.83 23.29 2.21
N GLY A 29 6.90 23.30 1.26
CA GLY A 29 7.10 22.73 -0.06
C GLY A 29 8.26 23.38 -0.82
N ILE A 30 9.22 22.57 -1.25
CA ILE A 30 10.42 23.02 -1.98
C ILE A 30 10.42 22.60 -3.45
N VAL A 31 9.63 21.59 -3.82
CA VAL A 31 9.53 21.14 -5.20
C VAL A 31 8.61 22.10 -5.94
N GLU A 32 9.14 22.77 -6.96
CA GLU A 32 8.32 23.65 -7.81
C GLU A 32 7.33 22.82 -8.66
N PRO A 33 6.09 23.28 -8.89
CA PRO A 33 5.08 22.53 -9.63
C PRO A 33 5.52 22.04 -11.02
N LYS A 34 6.38 22.81 -11.71
CA LYS A 34 6.93 22.43 -13.01
C LYS A 34 7.80 21.15 -12.98
N TYR A 35 8.33 20.77 -11.83
CA TYR A 35 9.15 19.58 -11.65
C TYR A 35 8.38 18.40 -11.03
N TYR A 36 7.12 18.60 -10.66
CA TYR A 36 6.33 17.61 -9.94
C TYR A 36 6.28 16.26 -10.67
N GLU A 37 5.89 16.25 -11.94
CA GLU A 37 5.79 15.02 -12.73
C GLU A 37 7.14 14.32 -12.91
N ASP A 38 8.22 15.08 -13.11
CA ASP A 38 9.57 14.51 -13.24
C ASP A 38 10.01 13.84 -11.94
N VAL A 39 9.75 14.47 -10.80
CA VAL A 39 10.07 13.93 -9.47
C VAL A 39 9.25 12.67 -9.18
N VAL A 40 7.94 12.68 -9.45
CA VAL A 40 7.07 11.51 -9.26
C VAL A 40 7.58 10.34 -10.12
N ASN A 41 7.87 10.58 -11.39
CA ASN A 41 8.34 9.54 -12.30
C ASN A 41 9.74 9.02 -11.93
N GLN A 42 10.63 9.90 -11.46
CA GLN A 42 11.95 9.51 -10.98
C GLN A 42 11.84 8.61 -9.75
N LEU A 43 11.06 9.04 -8.73
CA LEU A 43 10.84 8.26 -7.52
C LEU A 43 10.19 6.91 -7.83
N ARG A 44 9.19 6.86 -8.72
CA ARG A 44 8.59 5.61 -9.17
C ARG A 44 9.65 4.65 -9.72
N ARG A 45 10.50 5.10 -10.64
CA ARG A 45 11.57 4.28 -11.22
C ARG A 45 12.59 3.81 -10.18
N ASP A 46 12.97 4.67 -9.25
CA ASP A 46 14.00 4.36 -8.27
C ASP A 46 13.47 3.38 -7.20
N ILE A 47 12.25 3.61 -6.72
CA ILE A 47 11.59 2.72 -5.77
C ILE A 47 11.34 1.34 -6.40
N SER A 48 10.90 1.27 -7.67
CA SER A 48 10.75 -0.02 -8.37
C SER A 48 12.05 -0.84 -8.46
N LYS A 49 13.22 -0.21 -8.29
CA LYS A 49 14.53 -0.87 -8.35
C LYS A 49 15.11 -1.23 -6.98
N ILE A 50 14.42 -0.93 -5.88
CA ILE A 50 14.86 -1.34 -4.54
C ILE A 50 15.04 -2.87 -4.52
N ARG A 51 16.16 -3.30 -3.94
CA ARG A 51 16.52 -4.72 -3.79
C ARG A 51 16.37 -5.14 -2.35
N GLY A 52 16.32 -6.45 -2.12
CA GLY A 52 16.24 -7.00 -0.77
C GLY A 52 17.56 -7.06 -0.01
N PRO A 53 17.52 -7.54 1.24
CA PRO A 53 18.66 -7.61 2.13
C PRO A 53 19.86 -8.38 1.58
N HIS A 54 19.64 -9.33 0.67
CA HIS A 54 20.70 -10.11 0.02
C HIS A 54 20.99 -9.66 -1.42
N GLY A 55 20.44 -8.52 -1.85
CA GLY A 55 20.59 -7.98 -3.20
C GLY A 55 19.65 -8.62 -4.23
N GLU A 56 18.75 -9.50 -3.80
CA GLU A 56 17.71 -10.09 -4.63
C GLU A 56 16.83 -9.00 -5.24
N LYS A 57 16.35 -9.26 -6.46
CA LYS A 57 15.42 -8.35 -7.12
C LYS A 57 14.06 -8.54 -6.47
N TRP A 58 13.51 -7.47 -5.90
CA TRP A 58 12.15 -7.46 -5.39
C TRP A 58 11.12 -7.16 -6.47
N GLU A 59 9.92 -7.66 -6.26
CA GLU A 59 8.74 -7.33 -7.07
C GLU A 59 8.00 -6.11 -6.50
N ASN A 60 8.69 -4.97 -6.41
CA ASN A 60 8.08 -3.75 -5.90
C ASN A 60 6.97 -3.26 -6.84
N LYS A 61 5.80 -2.96 -6.29
CA LYS A 61 4.69 -2.35 -7.02
C LYS A 61 4.58 -0.89 -6.61
N VAL A 62 4.62 0.00 -7.60
CA VAL A 62 4.53 1.45 -7.38
C VAL A 62 3.48 2.01 -8.33
N PHE A 63 2.40 2.51 -7.74
CA PHE A 63 1.23 3.01 -8.47
C PHE A 63 0.95 4.46 -8.10
N ARG A 64 0.42 5.22 -9.05
CA ARG A 64 -0.36 6.42 -8.74
C ARG A 64 -1.76 5.97 -8.30
N PRO A 65 -2.44 6.71 -7.41
CA PRO A 65 -3.78 6.34 -6.98
C PRO A 65 -4.76 6.15 -8.13
N GLU A 66 -4.65 6.94 -9.20
CA GLU A 66 -5.55 6.89 -10.37
C GLU A 66 -5.37 5.61 -11.21
N GLU A 67 -4.27 4.86 -11.03
CA GLU A 67 -4.08 3.54 -11.66
C GLU A 67 -4.88 2.45 -10.94
N LEU A 68 -5.23 2.67 -9.67
CA LEU A 68 -5.89 1.67 -8.82
C LEU A 68 -7.36 2.02 -8.55
N TYR A 69 -7.67 3.30 -8.44
CA TYR A 69 -9.00 3.77 -8.06
C TYR A 69 -9.65 4.54 -9.20
N PRO A 70 -10.93 4.24 -9.53
CA PRO A 70 -11.67 4.98 -10.55
C PRO A 70 -11.93 6.44 -10.14
N LYS A 71 -11.90 6.72 -8.84
CA LYS A 71 -12.05 8.06 -8.27
C LYS A 71 -11.07 8.23 -7.12
N VAL A 72 -10.34 9.34 -7.14
CA VAL A 72 -9.36 9.70 -6.09
C VAL A 72 -9.87 10.97 -5.41
N GLU A 73 -10.10 10.91 -4.10
CA GLU A 73 -10.65 12.01 -3.30
C GLU A 73 -9.80 12.27 -2.06
N GLY A 74 -9.86 13.49 -1.54
CA GLY A 74 -9.13 13.91 -0.34
C GLY A 74 -7.63 14.08 -0.57
N ASP A 75 -6.85 13.87 0.49
CA ASP A 75 -5.40 14.04 0.50
C ASP A 75 -4.69 12.76 0.04
N ALA A 76 -4.85 12.44 -1.24
CA ALA A 76 -4.24 11.25 -1.84
C ALA A 76 -2.71 11.36 -1.89
N PRO A 77 -1.98 10.23 -1.72
CA PRO A 77 -0.54 10.20 -1.94
C PRO A 77 -0.20 10.36 -3.42
N ASP A 78 1.00 10.80 -3.74
CA ASP A 78 1.45 10.86 -5.14
C ASP A 78 1.87 9.48 -5.65
N LEU A 79 2.36 8.61 -4.75
CA LEU A 79 2.65 7.20 -5.04
C LEU A 79 2.21 6.28 -3.89
N MET A 80 1.64 5.15 -4.26
CA MET A 80 1.37 3.99 -3.40
C MET A 80 2.40 2.91 -3.69
N VAL A 81 3.16 2.51 -2.67
CA VAL A 81 4.31 1.62 -2.80
C VAL A 81 4.10 0.36 -1.96
N TYR A 82 4.11 -0.78 -2.63
CA TYR A 82 4.10 -2.11 -2.02
C TYR A 82 5.46 -2.76 -2.26
N LEU A 83 6.22 -3.00 -1.19
CA LEU A 83 7.56 -3.57 -1.29
C LEU A 83 7.45 -5.08 -1.47
N ASP A 84 8.20 -5.61 -2.44
CA ASP A 84 8.27 -7.03 -2.78
C ASP A 84 6.92 -7.76 -2.80
N ASN A 85 5.95 -7.17 -3.51
CA ASN A 85 4.58 -7.66 -3.63
C ASN A 85 3.96 -8.05 -2.27
N LEU A 86 3.94 -7.10 -1.33
CA LEU A 86 3.35 -7.24 0.02
C LEU A 86 4.18 -8.07 1.01
N SER A 87 5.31 -8.65 0.60
CA SER A 87 6.18 -9.42 1.50
C SER A 87 6.92 -8.55 2.51
N TRP A 88 7.05 -7.25 2.25
CA TRP A 88 7.74 -6.29 3.12
C TRP A 88 6.91 -5.03 3.36
N ARG A 89 7.03 -4.48 4.58
CA ARG A 89 6.40 -3.22 4.97
C ARG A 89 7.43 -2.13 5.30
N PRO A 90 7.14 -0.85 5.04
CA PRO A 90 7.98 0.26 5.51
C PRO A 90 8.00 0.33 7.04
N ALA A 91 9.17 0.53 7.63
CA ALA A 91 9.31 0.86 9.05
C ALA A 91 8.85 2.31 9.31
N GLY A 92 8.17 2.54 10.45
CA GLY A 92 7.79 3.88 10.89
C GLY A 92 8.91 4.60 11.66
N THR A 93 10.06 3.94 11.81
CA THR A 93 11.21 4.37 12.60
C THR A 93 12.47 4.43 11.73
N ILE A 94 13.42 5.28 12.12
CA ILE A 94 14.69 5.49 11.40
C ILE A 94 15.87 5.35 12.38
N GLY A 95 17.08 5.18 11.85
CA GLY A 95 18.31 5.10 12.66
C GLY A 95 18.74 3.68 13.02
N TRP A 96 18.17 2.67 12.38
CA TRP A 96 18.55 1.28 12.56
C TRP A 96 19.92 0.97 11.93
N PRO A 97 20.66 -0.05 12.43
CA PRO A 97 21.96 -0.44 11.89
C PRO A 97 21.91 -0.91 10.43
N THR A 98 20.75 -1.41 10.00
CA THR A 98 20.48 -1.93 8.66
C THR A 98 19.29 -1.19 8.04
N LYS A 99 19.18 -1.27 6.72
CA LYS A 99 18.01 -0.76 5.97
C LYS A 99 16.80 -1.71 6.04
N TYR A 100 17.01 -2.92 6.56
CA TYR A 100 16.02 -3.99 6.59
C TYR A 100 15.86 -4.47 8.02
N LEU A 101 14.62 -4.55 8.48
CA LEU A 101 14.25 -5.08 9.78
C LEU A 101 13.55 -6.42 9.56
N PRO A 102 14.17 -7.55 9.97
CA PRO A 102 13.53 -8.86 9.84
C PRO A 102 12.36 -9.02 10.82
N GLU A 103 12.35 -8.26 11.91
CA GLU A 103 11.26 -8.21 12.89
C GLU A 103 10.60 -6.83 12.88
N ASN A 104 9.33 -6.80 13.26
CA ASN A 104 8.51 -5.60 13.23
C ASN A 104 9.03 -4.56 14.25
N ASP A 105 9.03 -3.27 13.86
CA ASP A 105 9.51 -2.12 14.66
C ASP A 105 8.66 -1.75 15.91
N ARG A 106 7.62 -2.54 16.20
CA ARG A 106 6.56 -2.41 17.21
C ARG A 106 6.06 -3.75 17.82
N GLY A 107 6.61 -4.93 17.47
CA GLY A 107 6.15 -6.25 17.98
C GLY A 107 6.31 -7.42 16.97
N PRO A 108 5.67 -8.59 17.16
CA PRO A 108 5.51 -9.60 16.12
C PRO A 108 4.19 -9.34 15.38
N ASP A 109 4.27 -8.78 14.18
CA ASP A 109 3.12 -8.61 13.29
C ASP A 109 3.66 -8.95 11.91
N ASP A 110 3.32 -10.15 11.46
CA ASP A 110 3.70 -10.65 10.15
C ASP A 110 2.97 -9.81 9.10
N ALA A 111 3.58 -9.62 7.93
CA ALA A 111 2.91 -8.99 6.80
C ALA A 111 1.77 -9.93 6.32
N VAL A 112 0.59 -9.83 6.93
CA VAL A 112 -0.60 -10.66 6.64
C VAL A 112 -1.44 -10.11 5.48
N HIS A 113 -0.81 -9.42 4.52
CA HIS A 113 -1.51 -8.81 3.41
C HIS A 113 -1.44 -9.68 2.17
N ASP A 114 -2.61 -9.87 1.57
CA ASP A 114 -2.74 -10.48 0.25
C ASP A 114 -3.79 -9.66 -0.53
N TRP A 115 -3.76 -9.81 -1.85
CA TRP A 115 -4.80 -9.30 -2.74
C TRP A 115 -6.13 -10.02 -2.52
N PHE A 116 -6.09 -11.24 -1.98
CA PHE A 116 -7.28 -12.03 -1.67
C PHE A 116 -7.57 -12.05 -0.17
N GLY A 117 -8.81 -11.69 0.19
CA GLY A 117 -9.35 -11.92 1.53
C GLY A 117 -10.05 -13.27 1.64
N VAL A 118 -10.38 -13.69 2.87
CA VAL A 118 -11.17 -14.90 3.13
C VAL A 118 -12.58 -14.50 3.56
N PHE A 119 -13.58 -15.06 2.87
CA PHE A 119 -14.99 -14.94 3.23
C PHE A 119 -15.57 -16.35 3.43
N SER A 120 -16.15 -16.61 4.60
CA SER A 120 -16.70 -17.91 4.97
C SER A 120 -18.06 -17.74 5.64
N ILE A 121 -18.98 -18.63 5.30
CA ILE A 121 -20.33 -18.69 5.86
C ILE A 121 -20.50 -20.05 6.52
N TYR A 122 -20.99 -20.04 7.75
CA TYR A 122 -21.43 -21.24 8.43
C TYR A 122 -22.95 -21.26 8.49
N ASP A 123 -23.54 -22.21 7.77
CA ASP A 123 -24.98 -22.43 7.72
C ASP A 123 -25.31 -23.81 8.33
N PRO A 124 -25.87 -23.86 9.56
CA PRO A 124 -26.21 -25.11 10.23
C PRO A 124 -27.46 -25.78 9.63
N GLU A 125 -28.32 -25.04 8.94
CA GLU A 125 -29.56 -25.57 8.35
C GLU A 125 -29.31 -26.25 7.00
N GLY A 126 -28.16 -25.97 6.38
CA GLY A 126 -27.73 -26.60 5.13
C GLY A 126 -28.51 -26.14 3.91
N THR A 127 -29.03 -24.92 3.95
CA THR A 127 -29.68 -24.22 2.84
C THR A 127 -28.67 -23.77 1.79
N ILE A 128 -27.39 -23.61 2.16
CA ILE A 128 -26.29 -23.24 1.27
C ILE A 128 -25.40 -24.46 0.96
N GLY A 129 -24.96 -24.56 -0.29
CA GLY A 129 -23.99 -25.57 -0.72
C GLY A 129 -22.67 -25.48 0.04
N LYS A 130 -22.11 -26.63 0.42
CA LYS A 130 -20.82 -26.73 1.12
C LYS A 130 -19.65 -26.69 0.13
N GLY A 131 -18.53 -26.12 0.55
CA GLY A 131 -17.26 -26.13 -0.18
C GLY A 131 -16.80 -24.74 -0.59
N ASP A 132 -15.78 -24.70 -1.45
CA ASP A 132 -15.26 -23.47 -2.03
C ASP A 132 -16.24 -22.92 -3.07
N ALA A 133 -16.70 -21.68 -2.86
CA ALA A 133 -17.61 -20.97 -3.76
C ALA A 133 -16.87 -20.12 -4.81
N GLY A 134 -15.54 -20.16 -4.82
CA GLY A 134 -14.69 -19.38 -5.71
C GLY A 134 -14.45 -17.95 -5.21
N VAL A 135 -13.87 -17.14 -6.09
CA VAL A 135 -13.53 -15.73 -5.81
C VAL A 135 -14.73 -14.84 -6.13
N ILE A 136 -15.06 -13.94 -5.20
CA ILE A 136 -16.03 -12.86 -5.41
C ILE A 136 -15.34 -11.50 -5.26
N ASP A 137 -15.90 -10.48 -5.91
CA ASP A 137 -15.46 -9.11 -5.69
C ASP A 137 -15.79 -8.67 -4.26
N LEU A 138 -14.85 -7.98 -3.61
CA LEU A 138 -15.03 -7.43 -2.28
C LEU A 138 -16.29 -6.55 -2.19
N VAL A 139 -16.59 -5.79 -3.25
CA VAL A 139 -17.77 -4.90 -3.26
C VAL A 139 -19.09 -5.67 -3.27
N SER A 140 -19.07 -6.95 -3.68
CA SER A 140 -20.26 -7.82 -3.75
C SER A 140 -20.52 -8.57 -2.44
N VAL A 141 -19.62 -8.54 -1.46
CA VAL A 141 -19.77 -9.29 -0.19
C VAL A 141 -21.06 -8.91 0.53
N LYS A 142 -21.39 -7.62 0.58
CA LYS A 142 -22.64 -7.14 1.21
C LYS A 142 -23.87 -7.75 0.54
N ASP A 143 -23.93 -7.70 -0.78
CA ASP A 143 -25.08 -8.20 -1.53
C ASP A 143 -25.21 -9.71 -1.38
N LYS A 144 -24.08 -10.43 -1.34
CA LYS A 144 -24.06 -11.87 -1.05
C LYS A 144 -24.61 -12.19 0.34
N LEU A 145 -24.24 -11.41 1.34
CA LEU A 145 -24.79 -11.56 2.69
C LEU A 145 -26.30 -11.31 2.73
N LEU A 146 -26.79 -10.29 2.02
CA LEU A 146 -28.22 -10.00 1.95
C LEU A 146 -29.01 -11.09 1.22
N GLU A 147 -28.46 -11.64 0.13
CA GLU A 147 -29.05 -12.78 -0.59
C GLU A 147 -29.26 -13.97 0.36
N ILE A 148 -28.25 -14.28 1.18
CA ILE A 148 -28.26 -15.40 2.14
C ILE A 148 -29.23 -15.16 3.31
N LEU A 149 -29.30 -13.93 3.82
CA LEU A 149 -30.15 -13.61 4.96
C LEU A 149 -31.64 -13.51 4.60
N LEU A 150 -31.96 -13.33 3.32
CA LEU A 150 -33.32 -13.14 2.81
C LEU A 150 -33.86 -14.34 2.05
N SER A 151 -33.03 -15.35 1.79
CA SER A 151 -33.42 -16.66 1.21
C SER A 151 -34.03 -17.57 2.27
#